data_AF-A0A7X8DLG1-F1
#
_entry.id   AF-A0A7X8DLG1-F1
#
_cell.length_a   1.000
_cell.length_b   1.000
_cell.length_c   1.000
_cell.angle_alpha   90.00
_cell.angle_beta   90.00
_cell.angle_gamma   90.00
#
_symmetry.space_group_name_H-M   'P 1'
#
loop_
_entity.id
_entity.type
_entity.pdbx_description
1 polymer ?
#
loop_
_entity_poly.entity_id
_entity_poly.type
_entity_poly.pdbx_seq_one_letter_code
_entity_poly.pdbx_strand_id
1 'polypeptide(L)'
;MAAKNCPETPRQKMIAMLYLVLTAMLALNVSKDILDAFIVVNDTMEQTNVNFTNKIDNSYFMFQAAAEKQDKVVPFYEKALDDHLQKLTTNLE
;
A
#
# COMPACT_ATOMS: atom_id res chain seq x y z
N MET A 1 -20.05 14.21 -37.17
CA MET A 1 -21.13 13.28 -37.55
C MET A 1 -21.55 12.54 -36.29
N ALA A 2 -22.71 12.90 -35.75
CA ALA A 2 -23.21 12.36 -34.50
C ALA A 2 -23.50 10.86 -34.66
N ALA A 3 -22.89 10.02 -33.81
CA ALA A 3 -23.25 8.62 -33.69
C ALA A 3 -24.72 8.55 -33.25
N LYS A 4 -25.60 8.31 -34.21
CA LYS A 4 -27.02 8.04 -34.00
C LYS A 4 -27.11 6.86 -33.03
N ASN A 5 -27.68 7.08 -31.84
CA ASN A 5 -28.06 6.02 -30.91
C ASN A 5 -29.08 5.11 -31.61
N CYS A 6 -28.59 4.11 -32.35
CA CYS A 6 -29.42 3.02 -32.82
C CYS A 6 -29.84 2.22 -31.59
N PRO A 7 -31.14 1.99 -31.37
CA PRO A 7 -31.59 1.17 -30.25
C PRO A 7 -30.95 -0.21 -30.37
N GLU A 8 -30.18 -0.60 -29.34
CA GLU A 8 -29.60 -1.93 -29.18
C GLU A 8 -30.67 -2.97 -29.50
N THR A 9 -30.44 -3.78 -30.54
CA THR A 9 -31.42 -4.81 -30.90
C THR A 9 -31.59 -5.76 -29.70
N PRO A 10 -32.78 -6.33 -29.46
CA PRO A 10 -33.01 -7.24 -28.33
C PRO A 10 -31.97 -8.37 -28.26
N ARG A 11 -31.45 -8.79 -29.42
CA ARG A 11 -30.34 -9.74 -29.54
C ARG A 11 -29.00 -9.22 -29.02
N GLN A 12 -28.61 -7.97 -29.33
CA GLN A 12 -27.39 -7.37 -28.79
C GLN A 12 -27.48 -7.21 -27.27
N LYS A 13 -28.65 -6.82 -26.75
CA LYS A 13 -28.90 -6.75 -25.30
C LYS A 13 -28.78 -8.12 -24.63
N MET A 14 -29.28 -9.19 -25.24
CA MET A 14 -29.12 -10.55 -24.71
C MET A 14 -27.65 -11.01 -24.73
N ILE A 15 -26.93 -10.72 -25.81
CA ILE A 15 -25.50 -11.06 -25.91
C ILE A 15 -24.69 -10.28 -24.86
N ALA A 16 -24.96 -9.00 -24.68
CA ALA A 16 -24.30 -8.17 -23.66
C ALA A 16 -24.60 -8.66 -22.23
N MET A 17 -25.85 -9.02 -21.93
CA MET A 17 -26.19 -9.60 -20.62
C MET A 17 -25.49 -10.96 -20.40
N LEU A 18 -25.33 -11.78 -21.43
CA LEU A 18 -24.63 -13.06 -21.32
C LEU A 18 -23.14 -12.87 -21.01
N TYR A 19 -22.47 -11.90 -21.64
CA TYR A 19 -21.08 -11.55 -21.29
C TYR A 19 -20.95 -11.05 -19.86
N LEU A 20 -21.89 -10.24 -19.37
CA LEU A 20 -21.90 -9.81 -17.97
C LEU A 20 -22.10 -10.98 -17.01
N VAL A 21 -23.02 -11.90 -17.31
CA VAL A 21 -23.25 -13.10 -16.50
C VAL A 21 -22.03 -14.02 -16.51
N LEU A 22 -21.41 -14.24 -17.66
CA LEU A 22 -20.20 -15.05 -17.78
C LEU A 22 -19.03 -14.44 -17.00
N THR A 23 -18.83 -13.12 -17.13
CA THR A 23 -17.79 -12.39 -16.39
C THR A 23 -18.06 -12.45 -14.88
N ALA A 24 -19.31 -12.30 -14.47
CA ALA A 24 -19.72 -12.45 -13.08
C ALA A 24 -19.53 -13.87 -12.56
N MET A 25 -19.82 -14.92 -13.35
CA MET A 25 -19.57 -16.30 -12.96
C MET A 25 -18.08 -16.62 -12.80
N LEU A 26 -17.23 -16.07 -13.68
CA LEU A 26 -15.77 -16.19 -13.55
C LEU A 26 -15.25 -15.42 -12.33
N ALA A 27 -15.80 -14.23 -12.06
CA ALA A 27 -15.44 -13.42 -10.89
C ALA A 27 -15.97 -14.00 -9.56
N LEU A 28 -17.12 -14.68 -9.56
CA LEU A 28 -17.63 -15.44 -8.40
C LEU A 28 -16.78 -16.69 -8.11
N ASN A 29 -15.99 -17.13 -9.09
CA ASN A 29 -15.03 -18.21 -8.94
C ASN A 29 -13.62 -17.70 -8.55
N VAL A 30 -13.52 -16.49 -7.99
CA VAL A 30 -12.31 -16.08 -7.27
C VAL A 30 -12.17 -17.02 -6.07
N SER A 31 -11.11 -17.85 -6.10
CA SER A 31 -10.85 -18.81 -5.04
C SER A 31 -10.69 -18.11 -3.70
N LYS A 32 -11.22 -18.70 -2.62
CA LYS A 32 -11.04 -18.21 -1.25
C LYS A 32 -9.56 -17.97 -0.91
N ASP A 33 -8.68 -18.77 -1.51
CA ASP A 33 -7.23 -18.65 -1.38
C ASP A 33 -6.70 -17.27 -1.74
N ILE A 34 -7.32 -16.56 -2.70
CA ILE A 34 -6.91 -15.21 -3.10
C ILE A 34 -7.27 -14.21 -1.99
N LEU A 35 -8.46 -14.32 -1.39
CA LEU A 35 -8.87 -13.47 -0.27
C LEU A 35 -8.02 -13.74 0.97
N ASP A 36 -7.73 -15.00 1.26
CA ASP A 36 -6.86 -15.39 2.37
C ASP A 36 -5.43 -14.87 2.15
N ALA A 37 -4.91 -14.92 0.93
CA ALA A 37 -3.62 -14.32 0.59
C ALA A 37 -3.60 -12.80 0.81
N PHE A 38 -4.67 -12.08 0.49
CA PHE A 38 -4.76 -10.64 0.77
C PHE A 38 -4.74 -10.31 2.27
N ILE A 39 -5.39 -11.12 3.10
CA ILE A 39 -5.35 -10.97 4.56
C ILE A 39 -3.92 -11.20 5.07
N VAL A 40 -3.28 -12.29 4.65
CA VAL A 40 -1.88 -12.56 5.01
C VAL A 40 -0.95 -11.43 4.56
N VAL A 41 -1.13 -10.90 3.35
CA VAL A 41 -0.35 -9.75 2.88
C VAL A 41 -0.57 -8.54 3.78
N ASN A 42 -1.81 -8.21 4.14
CA ASN A 42 -2.08 -7.10 5.05
C ASN A 42 -1.39 -7.28 6.42
N ASP A 43 -1.53 -8.47 7.02
CA ASP A 43 -0.93 -8.78 8.31
C ASP A 43 0.60 -8.71 8.25
N THR A 44 1.20 -9.20 7.15
CA THR A 44 2.66 -9.09 6.94
C THR A 44 3.11 -7.65 6.75
N MET A 45 2.30 -6.79 6.13
CA MET A 45 2.60 -5.37 5.97
C MET A 45 2.49 -4.63 7.30
N GLU A 46 1.47 -4.93 8.12
CA GLU A 46 1.33 -4.40 9.46
C GLU A 46 2.49 -4.82 10.37
N GLN A 47 2.85 -6.11 10.36
CA GLN A 47 4.03 -6.61 11.06
C GLN A 47 5.31 -5.97 10.54
N THR A 48 5.43 -5.75 9.23
CA THR A 48 6.59 -5.08 8.65
C THR A 48 6.70 -3.65 9.16
N ASN A 49 5.59 -2.90 9.21
CA ASN A 49 5.56 -1.55 9.76
C ASN A 49 6.01 -1.53 11.23
N VAL A 50 5.46 -2.41 12.07
CA VAL A 50 5.86 -2.52 13.48
C VAL A 50 7.36 -2.85 13.62
N ASN A 51 7.85 -3.81 12.84
CA ASN A 51 9.28 -4.16 12.84
C ASN A 51 10.16 -3.02 12.33
N PHE A 52 9.67 -2.24 11.36
CA PHE A 52 10.39 -1.10 10.81
C PHE A 52 10.49 0.02 11.85
N THR A 53 9.40 0.37 12.52
CA THR A 53 9.38 1.32 13.64
C THR A 53 10.35 0.88 14.74
N ASN A 54 10.28 -0.37 15.19
CA ASN A 54 11.19 -0.90 16.20
C ASN A 54 12.67 -0.83 15.76
N LYS A 55 12.98 -1.09 14.49
CA LYS A 55 14.35 -0.98 13.95
C LYS A 55 14.82 0.47 13.89
N ILE A 56 13.92 1.39 13.53
CA ILE A 56 14.20 2.82 13.50
C ILE A 56 14.53 3.29 14.93
N ASP A 57 13.69 2.97 15.91
CA ASP A 57 13.89 3.35 17.31
C ASP A 57 15.21 2.81 17.86
N ASN A 58 15.50 1.53 17.60
CA ASN A 58 16.79 0.93 18.00
C ASN A 58 17.97 1.61 17.30
N SER A 59 17.83 2.00 16.03
CA SER A 59 18.91 2.70 15.32
C SER A 59 19.17 4.07 15.94
N TYR A 60 18.12 4.84 16.25
CA TYR A 60 18.25 6.13 16.95
C TYR A 60 18.88 5.97 18.33
N PHE A 61 18.48 4.96 19.11
CA PHE A 61 19.10 4.65 20.40
C PHE A 61 20.61 4.37 20.26
N MET A 62 21.01 3.59 19.26
CA MET A 62 22.42 3.30 18.99
C MET A 62 23.19 4.54 18.53
N PHE A 63 22.57 5.41 17.73
CA PHE A 63 23.17 6.68 17.34
C PHE A 63 23.33 7.64 18.52
N GLN A 64 22.35 7.72 19.42
CA GLN A 64 22.46 8.51 20.66
C GLN A 64 23.61 8.00 21.53
N ALA A 65 23.69 6.69 21.76
CA ALA A 65 24.77 6.08 22.53
C ALA A 65 26.16 6.25 21.89
N ALA A 66 26.23 6.39 20.57
CA ALA A 66 27.45 6.68 19.83
C ALA A 66 27.82 8.17 19.86
N ALA A 67 26.84 9.07 19.82
CA ALA A 67 27.03 10.51 19.93
C ALA A 67 27.61 10.92 21.29
N GLU A 68 27.21 10.25 22.37
CA GLU A 68 27.78 10.46 23.71
C GLU A 68 29.28 10.08 23.81
N LYS A 69 29.76 9.20 22.92
CA LYS A 69 31.15 8.68 22.94
C LYS A 69 32.09 9.37 21.95
N GLN A 70 31.57 9.96 20.87
CA GLN A 70 32.37 10.60 19.83
C GLN A 70 31.69 11.84 19.25
N ASP A 71 32.37 13.00 19.37
CA ASP A 71 31.91 14.30 18.82
C ASP A 71 31.65 14.28 17.31
N LYS A 72 32.28 13.37 16.56
CA LYS A 72 32.10 13.26 15.10
C LYS A 72 30.75 12.68 14.69
N VAL A 73 30.03 12.02 15.60
CA VAL A 73 28.74 11.35 15.33
C VAL A 73 27.56 12.30 15.54
N VAL A 74 27.76 13.37 16.31
CA VAL A 74 26.78 14.44 16.57
C VAL A 74 26.15 15.01 15.28
N PRO A 75 26.90 15.43 14.24
CA PRO A 75 26.30 15.96 13.01
C PRO A 75 25.48 14.92 12.21
N PHE A 76 25.80 13.64 12.35
CA PHE A 76 25.02 12.58 11.70
C PHE A 76 23.72 12.27 12.46
N TYR A 77 23.74 12.41 13.79
CA TYR A 77 22.56 12.27 14.63
C TYR A 77 21.57 13.41 14.42
N GLU A 78 22.05 14.67 14.36
CA GLU A 78 21.21 15.84 14.07
C GLU A 78 20.52 15.72 12.70
N LYS A 79 21.26 15.31 11.67
CA LYS A 79 20.68 15.07 10.33
C LYS A 79 19.62 13.97 10.33
N ALA A 80 19.83 12.90 11.10
CA ALA A 80 18.87 11.81 11.20
C ALA A 80 17.58 12.22 11.93
N LEU A 81 17.64 13.19 12.85
CA LEU A 81 16.47 13.78 13.51
C LEU A 81 15.70 14.70 12.57
N ASP A 82 16.39 15.54 11.80
CA ASP A 82 15.75 16.44 10.82
C ASP A 82 15.01 15.65 9.72
N ASP A 83 15.62 14.60 9.19
CA ASP A 83 14.98 13.71 8.19
C ASP A 83 13.74 12.99 8.77
N HIS A 84 13.74 12.69 10.08
CA HIS A 84 12.57 12.11 10.75
C HIS A 84 11.42 13.12 10.83
N LEU A 85 11.74 14.35 11.24
CA LEU A 85 10.74 15.44 11.36
C LEU A 85 10.12 15.78 10.01
N GLN A 86 10.90 15.81 8.93
CA GLN A 86 10.36 16.05 7.58
C GLN A 86 9.37 14.99 7.13
N LYS A 87 9.64 13.71 7.43
CA LYS A 87 8.71 12.61 7.11
C LYS A 87 7.39 12.70 7.88
N LEU A 88 7.38 13.27 9.07
CA LEU A 88 6.14 13.55 9.80
C LEU A 88 5.34 14.69 9.17
N THR A 89 6.02 15.72 8.64
CA THR A 89 5.35 16.86 8.02
C THR A 89 4.75 16.57 6.64
N THR A 90 5.35 15.69 5.84
CA THR A 90 4.85 15.33 4.50
C THR A 90 3.59 14.46 4.50
N ASN A 91 3.21 13.88 5.64
CA ASN A 91 1.96 13.12 5.79
C ASN A 91 0.77 13.99 6.25
N LEU A 92 0.98 15.30 6.47
CA LEU A 92 -0.05 16.25 6.91
C LEU A 92 -0.50 17.24 5.80
N GLU A 93 -0.01 17.09 4.56
CA GLU A 93 -0.49 17.82 3.38
C GLU A 93 -1.33 16.94 2.45
#